data_AF-A0AA43KXU7-F1
#
_entry.id   AF-A0AA43KXU7-F1
#
_cell.length_a   1.000
_cell.length_b   1.000
_cell.length_c   1.000
_cell.angle_alpha   90.00
_cell.angle_beta   90.00
_cell.angle_gamma   90.00
#
_symmetry.space_group_name_H-M   'P 1'
#
loop_
_entity.id
_entity.type
_entity.pdbx_description
1 polymer ?
#
loop_
_entity_poly.entity_id
_entity_poly.type
_entity_poly.pdbx_seq_one_letter_code
_entity_poly.pdbx_strand_id
1 'polypeptide(L)'
;MKNWKVTPFFIAYPLSIIFFILYIYSRVWTPFSLIFIIGFIIVVSFIFFMERLIINKMNLKGVWIVEFIIILLLSLFCLSNYILE
;
A
#
# COMPACT_ATOMS: atom_id res chain seq x y z
N MET A 1 -10.04 -18.48 -18.89
CA MET A 1 -9.98 -17.14 -18.28
C MET A 1 -8.97 -17.19 -17.13
N LYS A 2 -7.94 -16.33 -17.15
CA LYS A 2 -6.91 -16.30 -16.10
C LYS A 2 -7.58 -15.82 -14.81
N ASN A 3 -7.62 -16.65 -13.76
CA ASN A 3 -8.21 -16.24 -12.48
C ASN A 3 -7.35 -15.14 -11.86
N TRP A 4 -7.79 -13.89 -11.97
CA TRP A 4 -7.11 -12.76 -11.33
C TRP A 4 -7.29 -12.88 -9.82
N LYS A 5 -6.20 -13.23 -9.16
CA LYS A 5 -6.13 -13.34 -7.71
C LYS A 5 -5.99 -11.93 -7.14
N VAL A 6 -7.07 -11.37 -6.60
CA VAL A 6 -7.07 -10.04 -5.97
C VAL A 6 -6.63 -10.20 -4.51
N THR A 7 -5.66 -9.41 -4.07
CA THR A 7 -5.25 -9.30 -2.66
C THR A 7 -5.73 -7.98 -2.07
N PRO A 8 -5.96 -7.89 -0.75
CA PRO A 8 -6.21 -6.65 -0.03
C PRO A 8 -5.22 -5.52 -0.38
N PHE A 9 -3.93 -5.84 -0.58
CA PHE A 9 -2.92 -4.89 -1.03
C PHE A 9 -3.24 -4.27 -2.40
N PHE A 10 -3.88 -5.01 -3.30
CA PHE A 10 -4.33 -4.52 -4.61
C PHE A 10 -5.34 -3.37 -4.49
N ILE A 11 -6.12 -3.33 -3.41
CA ILE A 11 -7.12 -2.29 -3.15
C ILE A 11 -6.52 -1.16 -2.31
N ALA A 12 -5.72 -1.50 -1.29
CA ALA A 12 -5.07 -0.51 -0.42
C ALA A 12 -4.08 0.39 -1.17
N TYR A 13 -3.44 -0.14 -2.22
CA TYR A 13 -2.44 0.58 -3.01
C TYR A 13 -2.97 1.82 -3.75
N PRO A 14 -3.96 1.72 -4.66
CA PRO A 14 -4.50 2.89 -5.35
C PRO A 14 -5.07 3.93 -4.37
N LEU A 15 -5.67 3.47 -3.26
CA LEU A 15 -6.12 4.34 -2.17
C LEU A 15 -4.95 5.12 -1.54
N SER A 16 -3.82 4.48 -1.24
CA SER A 16 -2.65 5.14 -0.65
C SER A 16 -2.05 6.22 -1.56
N ILE A 17 -2.00 5.98 -2.88
CA ILE A 17 -1.52 6.96 -3.85
C ILE A 17 -2.47 8.17 -3.90
N ILE A 18 -3.78 7.93 -3.95
CA ILE A 18 -4.80 9.00 -3.99
C ILE A 18 -4.69 9.87 -2.74
N PHE A 19 -4.61 9.27 -1.55
CA PHE A 19 -4.43 10.01 -0.30
C PHE A 19 -3.13 10.81 -0.27
N PHE A 20 -2.02 10.24 -0.76
CA PHE A 20 -0.73 10.92 -0.80
C PHE A 20 -0.73 12.12 -1.76
N ILE A 21 -1.32 11.96 -2.94
CA ILE A 21 -1.49 13.06 -3.92
C ILE A 21 -2.36 14.17 -3.33
N LEU A 22 -3.48 13.82 -2.70
CA LEU A 22 -4.38 14.79 -2.03
C LEU A 22 -3.66 15.54 -0.90
N TYR A 23 -2.85 14.85 -0.10
CA TYR A 23 -2.07 15.45 0.97
C TYR A 23 -1.04 16.46 0.44
N ILE A 24 -0.28 16.07 -0.59
CA ILE A 24 0.73 16.95 -1.22
C ILE A 24 0.05 18.18 -1.84
N TYR A 25 -1.04 17.97 -2.60
CA TYR A 25 -1.77 19.04 -3.27
C TYR A 25 -2.37 20.06 -2.29
N SER A 26 -2.87 19.59 -1.15
CA SER A 26 -3.53 20.44 -0.15
C SER A 26 -2.56 21.19 0.78
N ARG A 27 -1.34 20.70 1.02
CA ARG A 27 -0.45 21.27 2.05
C ARG A 27 0.93 21.73 1.60
N VAL A 28 1.62 21.05 0.67
CA VAL A 28 3.08 21.24 0.50
C VAL A 28 3.55 21.07 -0.95
N TRP A 29 2.78 21.55 -1.93
CA TRP A 29 3.17 21.40 -3.33
C TRP A 29 4.47 22.15 -3.63
N THR A 30 5.51 21.40 -4.02
CA THR A 30 6.82 21.90 -4.45
C THR A 30 7.35 21.09 -5.63
N PRO A 31 8.27 21.61 -6.47
CA PRO A 31 8.90 20.82 -7.53
C PRO A 31 9.61 19.55 -7.01
N PHE A 32 10.16 19.62 -5.80
CA PHE A 32 10.75 18.47 -5.10
C PHE A 32 9.70 17.39 -4.77
N SER A 33 8.49 17.79 -4.39
CA SER A 33 7.38 16.85 -4.12
C SER A 33 6.98 16.03 -5.35
N LEU A 34 7.13 16.56 -6.57
CA LEU A 34 6.86 15.85 -7.82
C LEU A 34 7.84 14.68 -8.05
N ILE A 35 9.13 14.93 -7.85
CA ILE A 35 10.17 13.89 -7.96
C ILE A 35 9.93 12.81 -6.92
N PHE A 36 9.52 13.21 -5.71
CA PHE A 36 9.20 12.27 -4.63
C PHE A 36 7.97 11.41 -4.94
N ILE A 37 6.90 11.99 -5.50
CA ILE A 37 5.71 11.24 -5.96
C ILE A 37 6.11 10.21 -7.02
N ILE A 38 6.94 10.59 -8.00
CA ILE A 38 7.39 9.67 -9.06
C ILE A 38 8.22 8.54 -8.46
N GLY A 39 9.17 8.86 -7.58
CA GLY A 39 9.98 7.84 -6.89
C GLY A 39 9.14 6.89 -6.05
N PHE A 40 8.14 7.42 -5.33
CA PHE A 40 7.19 6.62 -4.55
C PHE A 40 6.39 5.67 -5.46
N ILE A 41 5.84 6.16 -6.57
CA ILE A 41 5.10 5.31 -7.53
C ILE A 41 6.00 4.19 -8.07
N ILE A 42 7.27 4.47 -8.39
CA ILE A 42 8.22 3.47 -8.91
C ILE A 42 8.49 2.38 -7.86
N VAL A 43 8.84 2.77 -6.63
CA VAL A 43 9.16 1.83 -5.56
C VAL A 43 7.96 0.94 -5.24
N VAL A 44 6.77 1.53 -5.12
CA VAL A 44 5.60 0.73 -4.77
C VAL A 44 5.13 -0.15 -5.94
N SER A 45 5.24 0.32 -7.19
CA SER A 45 4.98 -0.52 -8.37
C SER A 45 5.94 -1.72 -8.45
N PHE A 46 7.21 -1.54 -8.06
CA PHE A 46 8.18 -2.63 -7.97
C PHE A 46 7.82 -3.65 -6.89
N ILE A 47 7.42 -3.19 -5.70
CA ILE A 47 6.93 -4.06 -4.62
C ILE A 47 5.74 -4.89 -5.11
N PHE A 48 4.81 -4.26 -5.82
CA PHE A 48 3.61 -4.91 -6.37
C PHE A 48 3.93 -5.99 -7.40
N PHE A 49 4.93 -5.73 -8.26
CA PHE A 49 5.41 -6.71 -9.22
C PHE A 49 6.01 -7.93 -8.52
N MET A 50 6.81 -7.71 -7.47
CA MET A 50 7.39 -8.78 -6.67
C MET A 50 6.33 -9.57 -5.90
N GLU A 51 5.35 -8.89 -5.31
CA GLU A 51 4.20 -9.49 -4.63
C GLU A 51 3.43 -10.41 -5.57
N ARG A 52 3.14 -9.98 -6.80
CA ARG A 52 2.49 -10.81 -7.83
C ARG A 52 3.30 -12.06 -8.19
N LEU A 53 4.62 -11.94 -8.31
CA LEU A 53 5.49 -13.09 -8.59
C LEU A 53 5.47 -14.11 -7.45
N ILE A 54 5.41 -13.63 -6.21
CA ILE A 54 5.36 -14.45 -4.99
C ILE A 54 3.98 -15.11 -4.82
N ILE A 55 2.89 -14.35 -4.93
CA ILE A 55 1.50 -14.84 -4.79
C ILE A 55 1.15 -15.87 -5.86
N ASN A 56 1.71 -15.74 -7.07
CA ASN A 56 1.47 -16.74 -8.11
C ASN A 56 1.98 -18.14 -7.71
N LYS A 57 2.98 -18.20 -6.81
CA LYS A 57 3.56 -19.44 -6.27
C LYS A 57 3.01 -19.84 -4.90
N MET A 58 2.23 -18.99 -4.22
CA MET A 58 1.75 -19.21 -2.85
C MET A 58 0.24 -19.48 -2.76
N ASN A 59 -0.18 -20.12 -1.66
CA ASN A 59 -1.58 -20.32 -1.32
C ASN A 59 -2.23 -18.99 -0.90
N LEU A 60 -3.14 -18.48 -1.73
CA LEU A 60 -3.87 -17.23 -1.53
C LEU A 60 -4.49 -17.06 -0.14
N LYS A 61 -5.07 -18.13 0.41
CA LYS A 61 -5.73 -18.08 1.72
C LYS A 61 -4.76 -17.71 2.85
N GLY A 62 -3.53 -18.22 2.79
CA GLY A 62 -2.49 -17.91 3.77
C GLY A 62 -1.99 -16.48 3.64
N VAL A 63 -1.79 -16.01 2.41
CA VAL A 63 -1.41 -14.63 2.13
C VAL A 63 -2.45 -13.65 2.67
N TRP A 64 -3.74 -13.90 2.41
CA TRP A 64 -4.83 -13.08 2.92
C TRP A 64 -4.86 -12.98 4.45
N ILE A 65 -4.62 -14.08 5.16
CA ILE A 65 -4.60 -14.09 6.63
C ILE A 65 -3.42 -13.27 7.16
N VAL A 66 -2.24 -13.46 6.59
CA VAL A 66 -1.03 -12.72 7.01
C VAL A 66 -1.20 -11.22 6.74
N GLU A 67 -1.72 -10.86 5.57
CA GLU A 67 -2.00 -9.46 5.22
C GLU A 67 -3.02 -8.83 6.16
N PHE A 68 -4.10 -9.55 6.47
CA PHE A 68 -5.12 -9.07 7.41
C PHE A 68 -4.54 -8.81 8.81
N ILE A 69 -3.67 -9.72 9.29
CA ILE A 69 -2.98 -9.55 10.58
C ILE A 69 -2.07 -8.32 10.56
N ILE A 70 -1.33 -8.10 9.47
CA ILE A 70 -0.44 -6.93 9.32
C ILE A 70 -1.25 -5.63 9.34
N ILE A 71 -2.36 -5.57 8.59
CA ILE A 71 -3.24 -4.39 8.55
C ILE A 71 -3.82 -4.11 9.94
N LEU A 72 -4.23 -5.16 10.67
CA LEU A 72 -4.78 -5.03 12.03
C LEU A 72 -3.71 -4.57 13.04
N LEU A 73 -2.47 -5.05 12.93
CA LEU A 73 -1.36 -4.57 13.75
C LEU A 73 -1.03 -3.10 13.46
N LEU A 74 -0.97 -2.71 12.17
CA LEU A 74 -0.73 -1.33 11.77
C LEU A 74 -1.83 -0.38 12.25
N SER A 75 -3.09 -0.81 12.17
CA SER A 75 -4.21 0.01 12.64
C SER A 75 -4.18 0.19 14.17
N LEU A 76 -3.90 -0.88 14.93
CA LEU A 76 -3.71 -0.79 16.38
C LEU A 76 -2.53 0.11 16.76
N PHE A 77 -1.40 0.00 16.05
CA PHE A 77 -0.24 0.84 16.29
C PHE A 77 -0.53 2.32 16.01
N CYS A 78 -1.22 2.62 14.90
CA CYS A 78 -1.63 3.98 14.57
C CYS A 78 -2.57 4.56 15.64
N LEU A 79 -3.55 3.76 16.09
CA LEU A 79 -4.51 4.15 17.10
C LEU A 79 -3.87 4.35 18.47
N SER A 80 -2.88 3.53 18.84
CA SER A 80 -2.06 3.72 20.04
C SER A 80 -1.29 5.04 20.03
N ASN A 81 -0.63 5.37 18.92
CA ASN A 81 0.12 6.63 18.83
C ASN A 81 -0.80 7.86 18.81
N TYR A 82 -1.99 7.76 18.23
CA TYR A 82 -2.98 8.84 18.20
C TYR A 82 -3.60 9.12 19.59
N ILE A 83 -3.61 8.14 20.50
CA ILE A 83 -4.06 8.32 21.90
C ILE A 83 -2.96 8.91 22.79
N LEU A 84 -1.70 8.83 22.36
CA LEU A 84 -0.52 9.30 23.11
C LEU A 84 -0.07 10.72 22.74
N GLU A 85 -0.67 11.35 21.72
CA GLU A 85 -0.56 12.79 21.39
C GLU A 85 -1.67 13.60 22.04
#